data_AF-A0A940AMN7-F1
#
_entry.id   AF-A0A940AMN7-F1
#
_cell.length_a   1.000
_cell.length_b   1.000
_cell.length_c   1.000
_cell.angle_alpha   90.00
_cell.angle_beta   90.00
_cell.angle_gamma   90.00
#
_symmetry.space_group_name_H-M   'P 1'
#
loop_
_entity.id
_entity.type
_entity.pdbx_description
1 polymer ?
#
loop_
_entity_poly.entity_id
_entity_poly.type
_entity_poly.pdbx_seq_one_letter_code
_entity_poly.pdbx_strand_id
1 'polypeptide(L)'
;MRNIMDFIKEEQRTFDEFPFTPVDALIFSEATYFQWEYILQNIWSAEWPYKNSDSLFLSDMPATQDMPVFGQYTADTPKNIKMIDAMRLSPRYCNVSISHFCARTDENEQIQFAAMCFHLTDTLVYVAFRGTDGTWIGWKEDFQLSYRYPV
;
A
#
# COMPACT_ATOMS: atom_id res chain seq x y z
N MET A 1 0.55 -21.15 -12.63
CA MET A 1 1.69 -20.73 -11.78
C MET A 1 1.09 -19.90 -10.65
N ARG A 2 1.40 -20.20 -9.38
CA ARG A 2 0.84 -19.45 -8.24
C ARG A 2 1.41 -18.04 -8.20
N ASN A 3 0.60 -17.05 -7.87
CA ASN A 3 0.99 -15.64 -7.71
C ASN A 3 0.57 -15.11 -6.33
N ILE A 4 0.86 -13.82 -6.06
CA ILE A 4 0.55 -13.19 -4.76
C ILE A 4 -0.95 -13.19 -4.41
N MET A 5 -1.84 -13.11 -5.41
CA MET A 5 -3.29 -13.18 -5.17
C MET A 5 -3.73 -14.58 -4.73
N ASP A 6 -3.07 -15.62 -5.22
CA ASP A 6 -3.33 -17.00 -4.77
C ASP A 6 -2.89 -17.14 -3.31
N PHE A 7 -1.73 -16.58 -2.96
CA PHE A 7 -1.23 -16.61 -1.59
C PHE A 7 -2.18 -15.91 -0.61
N ILE A 8 -2.70 -14.71 -0.95
CA ILE A 8 -3.65 -13.98 -0.10
C ILE A 8 -4.91 -14.81 0.22
N LYS A 9 -5.35 -15.62 -0.75
CA LYS A 9 -6.57 -16.44 -0.66
C LYS A 9 -6.34 -17.80 0.01
N GLU A 10 -5.18 -18.41 -0.18
CA GLU A 10 -4.88 -19.74 0.31
C GLU A 10 -4.30 -19.74 1.73
N GLU A 11 -3.48 -18.75 2.08
CA GLU A 11 -2.89 -18.65 3.42
C GLU A 11 -3.87 -17.97 4.37
N GLN A 12 -4.45 -18.77 5.27
CA GLN A 12 -5.47 -18.32 6.22
C GLN A 12 -4.93 -18.21 7.65
N ARG A 13 -3.69 -18.61 7.92
CA ARG A 13 -3.08 -18.48 9.24
C ARG A 13 -2.68 -17.04 9.51
N THR A 14 -2.92 -16.56 10.72
CA THR A 14 -2.55 -15.21 11.15
C THR A 14 -1.03 -15.05 11.26
N PHE A 15 -0.54 -13.82 11.46
CA PHE A 15 0.88 -13.58 11.67
C PHE A 15 1.43 -14.20 12.97
N ASP A 16 0.56 -14.48 13.96
CA ASP A 16 0.93 -15.19 15.19
C ASP A 16 1.06 -16.70 14.97
N GLU A 17 0.25 -17.27 14.07
CA GLU A 17 0.24 -18.70 13.74
C GLU A 17 1.29 -19.08 12.69
N PHE A 18 1.52 -18.19 11.72
CA PHE A 18 2.49 -18.36 10.66
C PHE A 18 3.28 -17.05 10.47
N PRO A 19 4.57 -17.02 10.83
CA PRO A 19 5.37 -15.81 10.81
C PRO A 19 5.42 -15.12 9.45
N PHE A 20 5.77 -13.83 9.49
CA PHE A 20 5.98 -13.00 8.31
C PHE A 20 6.98 -13.60 7.30
N THR A 21 6.69 -13.47 6.02
CA THR A 21 7.46 -14.05 4.91
C THR A 21 7.81 -13.00 3.85
N PRO A 22 8.77 -13.29 2.94
CA PRO A 22 9.03 -12.43 1.80
C PRO A 22 7.84 -12.22 0.85
N VAL A 23 6.88 -13.15 0.82
CA VAL A 23 5.65 -12.98 0.01
C VAL A 23 4.75 -11.91 0.63
N ASP A 24 4.65 -11.88 1.95
CA ASP A 24 3.95 -10.81 2.68
C ASP A 24 4.60 -9.46 2.41
N ALA A 25 5.93 -9.38 2.46
CA ALA A 25 6.69 -8.17 2.14
C ALA A 25 6.33 -7.62 0.74
N LEU A 26 6.28 -8.50 -0.27
CA LEU A 26 5.89 -8.15 -1.62
C LEU A 26 4.43 -7.67 -1.70
N ILE A 27 3.51 -8.32 -1.00
CA ILE A 27 2.11 -7.92 -0.94
C ILE A 27 1.96 -6.52 -0.33
N PHE A 28 2.64 -6.24 0.78
CA PHE A 28 2.59 -4.91 1.40
C PHE A 28 3.28 -3.84 0.56
N SER A 29 4.38 -4.17 -0.13
CA SER A 29 5.00 -3.27 -1.11
C SER A 29 4.05 -2.93 -2.25
N GLU A 30 3.38 -3.93 -2.85
CA GLU A 30 2.37 -3.70 -3.90
C GLU A 30 1.17 -2.91 -3.35
N ALA A 31 0.74 -3.18 -2.11
CA ALA A 31 -0.38 -2.50 -1.49
C ALA A 31 -0.14 -0.99 -1.35
N THR A 32 1.12 -0.54 -1.26
CA THR A 32 1.43 0.89 -1.23
C THR A 32 0.93 1.61 -2.48
N TYR A 33 0.84 0.96 -3.65
CA TYR A 33 0.39 1.55 -4.92
C TYR A 33 -1.14 1.72 -5.02
N PHE A 34 -1.88 1.37 -3.97
CA PHE A 34 -3.29 1.75 -3.87
C PHE A 34 -3.41 3.27 -3.64
N GLN A 35 -4.54 3.87 -4.04
CA GLN A 35 -4.78 5.32 -4.01
C GLN A 35 -5.10 5.82 -2.59
N TRP A 36 -4.18 5.58 -1.65
CA TRP A 36 -4.32 5.91 -0.23
C TRP A 36 -4.51 7.41 0.00
N GLU A 37 -3.83 8.26 -0.77
CA GLU A 37 -3.99 9.72 -0.75
C GLU A 37 -5.45 10.11 -0.90
N TYR A 38 -6.13 9.53 -1.88
CA TYR A 38 -7.51 9.84 -2.18
C TYR A 38 -8.46 9.26 -1.13
N ILE A 39 -8.28 7.99 -0.78
CA ILE A 39 -9.17 7.27 0.15
C ILE A 39 -9.11 7.88 1.55
N LEU A 40 -7.91 8.19 2.03
CA LEU A 40 -7.71 8.78 3.36
C LEU A 40 -8.14 10.25 3.43
N GLN A 41 -8.20 10.98 2.31
CA GLN A 41 -8.67 12.38 2.29
C GLN A 41 -10.20 12.51 2.14
N ASN A 42 -10.85 11.55 1.47
CA ASN A 42 -12.27 11.67 1.08
C ASN A 42 -13.22 10.79 1.90
N ILE A 43 -12.75 9.67 2.46
CA ILE A 43 -13.58 8.75 3.25
C ILE A 43 -13.37 9.00 4.74
N TRP A 44 -12.12 9.17 5.14
CA TRP A 44 -11.76 9.66 6.46
C TRP A 44 -11.49 11.16 6.34
N SER A 45 -12.01 11.96 7.27
CA SER A 45 -11.93 13.43 7.19
C SER A 45 -10.48 13.89 7.00
N ALA A 46 -10.30 15.04 6.36
CA ALA A 46 -9.01 15.70 6.10
C ALA A 46 -8.11 15.95 7.34
N GLU A 47 -8.57 15.56 8.54
CA GLU A 47 -7.88 15.66 9.83
C GLU A 47 -7.42 14.30 10.40
N TRP A 48 -7.55 13.19 9.67
CA TRP A 48 -6.89 11.91 10.03
C TRP A 48 -5.55 11.78 9.28
N PRO A 49 -4.46 11.36 9.94
CA PRO A 49 -3.38 12.31 10.11
C PRO A 49 -2.13 11.89 9.35
N TYR A 50 -1.55 12.87 8.69
CA TYR A 50 -0.13 12.86 8.34
C TYR A 50 0.82 12.74 9.58
N LYS A 51 0.32 12.58 10.83
CA LYS A 51 1.10 12.73 12.09
C LYS A 51 0.60 12.04 13.40
N ASN A 52 -0.51 11.28 13.48
CA ASN A 52 -0.93 10.64 14.75
C ASN A 52 -0.79 9.10 14.75
N SER A 53 -0.82 8.53 15.96
CA SER A 53 -0.76 7.10 16.28
C SER A 53 -2.00 6.29 15.91
N ASP A 54 -3.06 6.94 15.44
CA ASP A 54 -4.30 6.23 15.16
C ASP A 54 -4.17 5.38 13.89
N SER A 55 -4.69 4.16 13.96
CA SER A 55 -4.54 3.17 12.90
C SER A 55 -5.89 2.74 12.33
N LEU A 56 -5.94 2.51 11.02
CA LEU A 56 -7.11 1.99 10.31
C LEU A 56 -6.93 0.51 10.03
N PHE A 57 -7.79 -0.36 10.56
CA PHE A 57 -7.78 -1.77 10.18
C PHE A 57 -8.24 -1.97 8.73
N LEU A 58 -7.61 -2.89 8.02
CA LEU A 58 -8.05 -3.26 6.67
C LEU A 58 -9.51 -3.74 6.68
N SER A 59 -9.92 -4.53 7.67
CA SER A 59 -11.30 -4.98 7.84
C SER A 59 -12.33 -3.84 7.88
N ASP A 60 -11.93 -2.68 8.40
CA ASP A 60 -12.82 -1.52 8.59
C ASP A 60 -12.96 -0.67 7.33
N MET A 61 -12.12 -0.93 6.32
CA MET A 61 -12.26 -0.26 5.04
C MET A 61 -13.58 -0.66 4.37
N PRO A 62 -14.28 0.24 3.65
CA PRO A 62 -15.45 -0.14 2.87
C PRO A 62 -15.08 -1.14 1.76
N ALA A 63 -16.08 -1.84 1.20
CA ALA A 63 -15.84 -2.65 0.01
C ALA A 63 -15.30 -1.75 -1.12
N THR A 64 -14.27 -2.20 -1.85
CA THR A 64 -13.64 -1.31 -2.83
C THR A 64 -14.58 -0.89 -3.98
N GLN A 65 -15.60 -1.70 -4.26
CA GLN A 65 -16.68 -1.36 -5.20
C GLN A 65 -17.50 -0.13 -4.77
N ASP A 66 -17.54 0.16 -3.47
CA ASP A 66 -18.28 1.28 -2.87
C ASP A 66 -17.35 2.48 -2.59
N MET A 67 -16.05 2.34 -2.86
CA MET A 67 -15.09 3.43 -2.74
C MET A 67 -15.15 4.32 -3.99
N PRO A 68 -15.14 5.65 -3.84
CA PRO A 68 -15.08 6.56 -4.97
C PRO A 68 -13.66 6.57 -5.56
N VAL A 69 -13.19 5.49 -6.18
CA VAL A 69 -11.85 5.49 -6.79
C VAL A 69 -11.89 6.35 -8.06
N PHE A 70 -11.35 7.56 -8.00
CA PHE A 70 -11.28 8.48 -9.14
C PHE A 70 -9.99 8.28 -9.93
N GLY A 71 -10.14 7.99 -11.23
CA GLY A 71 -9.04 8.12 -12.19
C GLY A 71 -8.08 6.94 -12.21
N GLN A 72 -7.69 6.53 -13.42
CA GLN A 72 -6.59 5.61 -13.67
C GLN A 72 -5.28 6.36 -13.41
N TYR A 73 -4.87 6.54 -12.15
CA TYR A 73 -3.55 7.11 -11.86
C TYR A 73 -2.43 6.18 -12.35
N THR A 74 -2.70 4.86 -12.42
CA THR A 74 -1.81 3.85 -12.99
C THR A 74 -2.60 2.72 -13.67
N ALA A 75 -1.98 2.02 -14.63
CA ALA A 75 -2.57 0.88 -15.34
C ALA A 75 -3.02 -0.27 -14.40
N ASP A 76 -2.43 -0.36 -13.21
CA ASP A 76 -2.66 -1.44 -12.24
C ASP A 76 -3.80 -1.16 -11.24
N THR A 77 -4.47 -0.01 -11.34
CA THR A 77 -5.55 0.39 -10.41
C THR A 77 -6.60 -0.71 -10.17
N PRO A 78 -7.15 -1.40 -11.22
CA PRO A 78 -8.14 -2.47 -11.01
C PRO A 78 -7.58 -3.72 -10.32
N LYS A 79 -6.27 -3.99 -10.48
CA LYS A 79 -5.59 -5.13 -9.83
C LYS A 79 -5.38 -4.83 -8.35
N ASN A 80 -4.92 -3.63 -8.01
CA ASN A 80 -4.68 -3.20 -6.64
C ASN A 80 -5.98 -3.15 -5.83
N ILE A 81 -7.08 -2.67 -6.43
CA ILE A 81 -8.43 -2.73 -5.86
C ILE A 81 -8.80 -4.17 -5.44
N LYS A 82 -8.69 -5.12 -6.36
CA LYS A 82 -8.98 -6.54 -6.08
C LYS A 82 -8.08 -7.14 -5.02
N MET A 83 -6.82 -6.71 -4.98
CA MET A 83 -5.86 -7.18 -3.99
C MET A 83 -6.21 -6.68 -2.59
N ILE A 84 -6.50 -5.38 -2.44
CA ILE A 84 -6.94 -4.81 -1.16
C ILE A 84 -8.22 -5.50 -0.69
N ASP A 85 -9.22 -5.70 -1.56
CA ASP A 85 -10.43 -6.45 -1.19
C ASP A 85 -10.14 -7.88 -0.72
N ALA A 86 -9.22 -8.59 -1.38
CA ALA A 86 -8.82 -9.92 -0.96
C ALA A 86 -8.11 -9.90 0.41
N MET A 87 -7.26 -8.91 0.67
CA MET A 87 -6.58 -8.75 1.96
C MET A 87 -7.58 -8.47 3.08
N ARG A 88 -8.55 -7.58 2.85
CA ARG A 88 -9.61 -7.23 3.82
C ARG A 88 -10.44 -8.44 4.28
N LEU A 89 -10.62 -9.42 3.39
CA LEU A 89 -11.40 -10.63 3.64
C LEU A 89 -10.55 -11.82 4.11
N SER A 90 -9.21 -11.70 4.08
CA SER A 90 -8.30 -12.78 4.45
C SER A 90 -8.01 -12.73 5.96
N PRO A 91 -8.16 -13.84 6.72
CA PRO A 91 -7.85 -13.87 8.15
C PRO A 91 -6.41 -13.46 8.48
N ARG A 92 -5.48 -13.67 7.54
CA ARG A 92 -4.08 -13.25 7.70
C ARG A 92 -3.91 -11.74 7.72
N TYR A 93 -4.66 -11.01 6.90
CA TYR A 93 -4.42 -9.57 6.66
C TYR A 93 -5.53 -8.66 7.18
N CYS A 94 -6.74 -9.17 7.44
CA CYS A 94 -7.89 -8.33 7.78
C CYS A 94 -7.68 -7.49 9.06
N ASN A 95 -6.94 -8.02 10.02
CA ASN A 95 -6.59 -7.35 11.28
C ASN A 95 -5.29 -6.53 11.20
N VAL A 96 -4.69 -6.38 10.03
CA VAL A 96 -3.57 -5.45 9.84
C VAL A 96 -4.11 -4.04 9.88
N SER A 97 -3.50 -3.18 10.69
CA SER A 97 -3.84 -1.75 10.72
C SER A 97 -2.79 -0.89 10.03
N ILE A 98 -3.24 0.19 9.42
CA ILE A 98 -2.43 1.12 8.62
C ILE A 98 -2.30 2.43 9.37
N SER A 99 -1.10 3.00 9.40
CA SER A 99 -0.84 4.32 9.98
C SER A 99 0.32 5.02 9.27
N HIS A 100 0.57 6.29 9.63
CA HIS A 100 1.73 7.08 9.19
C HIS A 100 1.91 7.10 7.67
N PHE A 101 0.80 7.09 6.92
CA PHE A 101 0.87 7.24 5.48
C PHE A 101 1.36 8.65 5.13
N CYS A 102 2.40 8.71 4.30
CA CYS A 102 2.95 9.95 3.78
C CYS A 102 3.28 9.76 2.30
N ALA A 103 2.83 10.68 1.46
CA ALA A 103 3.21 10.74 0.05
C ALA A 103 3.81 12.11 -0.26
N ARG A 104 4.86 12.12 -1.08
CA ARG A 104 5.51 13.32 -1.60
C ARG A 104 5.70 13.14 -3.10
N THR A 105 5.06 14.02 -3.86
CA THR A 105 5.27 14.16 -5.30
C THR A 105 5.76 15.58 -5.57
N ASP A 106 6.94 15.70 -6.17
CA ASP A 106 7.52 16.98 -6.56
C ASP A 106 8.02 16.90 -8.01
N GLU A 107 7.35 17.61 -8.92
CA GLU A 107 7.70 17.60 -10.34
C GLU A 107 9.02 18.34 -10.63
N ASN A 108 9.38 19.33 -9.82
CA ASN A 108 10.60 20.12 -10.00
C ASN A 108 11.82 19.33 -9.52
N GLU A 109 11.69 18.68 -8.36
CA GLU A 109 12.71 17.79 -7.82
C GLU A 109 12.66 16.38 -8.45
N GLN A 110 11.62 16.06 -9.21
CA GLN A 110 11.36 14.74 -9.82
C GLN A 110 11.37 13.61 -8.81
N ILE A 111 10.72 13.86 -7.67
CA ILE A 111 10.60 12.89 -6.58
C ILE A 111 9.17 12.36 -6.58
N GLN A 112 9.03 11.04 -6.66
CA GLN A 112 7.78 10.37 -6.37
C GLN A 112 7.98 9.29 -5.31
N PHE A 113 7.53 9.56 -4.09
CA PHE A 113 7.74 8.67 -2.96
C PHE A 113 6.51 8.60 -2.07
N ALA A 114 6.19 7.40 -1.59
CA ALA A 114 5.26 7.24 -0.49
C ALA A 114 5.74 6.17 0.49
N ALA A 115 5.34 6.29 1.75
CA ALA A 115 5.60 5.30 2.78
C ALA A 115 4.39 5.13 3.69
N MET A 116 4.26 3.94 4.28
CA MET A 116 3.25 3.65 5.30
C MET A 116 3.67 2.51 6.21
N CYS A 117 3.07 2.51 7.41
CA CYS A 117 3.26 1.46 8.40
C CYS A 117 2.06 0.51 8.40
N PHE A 118 2.33 -0.78 8.27
CA PHE A 118 1.40 -1.87 8.53
C PHE A 118 1.71 -2.49 9.88
N HIS A 119 0.76 -2.47 10.81
CA HIS A 119 0.87 -3.14 12.10
C HIS A 119 0.30 -4.54 11.97
N LEU A 120 1.16 -5.55 11.99
CA LEU A 120 0.80 -6.96 11.72
C LEU A 120 0.40 -7.68 13.01
N THR A 121 1.09 -7.36 14.11
CA THR A 121 0.82 -7.82 15.48
C THR A 121 1.18 -6.70 16.45
N ASP A 122 0.92 -6.88 17.74
CA ASP A 122 1.27 -5.91 18.79
C ASP A 122 2.78 -5.58 18.86
N THR A 123 3.63 -6.45 18.28
CA THR A 123 5.10 -6.30 18.34
C THR A 123 5.76 -6.21 16.97
N LEU A 124 5.01 -6.33 15.87
CA LEU A 124 5.55 -6.33 14.52
C LEU A 124 4.89 -5.26 13.65
N VAL A 125 5.73 -4.32 13.23
CA VAL A 125 5.35 -3.27 12.27
C VAL A 125 6.21 -3.42 11.02
N TYR A 126 5.57 -3.45 9.85
CA TYR A 126 6.22 -3.44 8.55
C TYR A 126 6.11 -2.05 7.93
N VAL A 127 7.24 -1.43 7.62
CA VAL A 127 7.29 -0.15 6.91
C VAL A 127 7.46 -0.43 5.43
N ALA A 128 6.44 -0.08 4.65
CA ALA A 128 6.44 -0.27 3.21
C ALA A 128 6.70 1.05 2.50
N PHE A 129 7.47 0.96 1.42
CA PHE A 129 7.78 2.08 0.54
C PHE A 129 7.14 1.84 -0.83
N ARG A 130 6.50 2.88 -1.37
CA ARG A 130 6.07 2.91 -2.76
C ARG A 130 7.27 3.33 -3.60
N GLY A 131 7.66 2.47 -4.51
CA GLY A 131 8.68 2.78 -5.51
C GLY A 131 8.08 3.51 -6.71
N THR A 132 8.85 3.54 -7.79
CA THR A 132 8.48 4.08 -9.08
C THR A 132 7.20 3.43 -9.62
N ASP A 133 6.30 4.22 -10.19
CA ASP A 133 5.11 3.73 -10.88
C ASP A 133 5.24 3.90 -12.41
N GLY A 134 4.19 3.53 -13.15
CA GLY A 134 4.17 3.66 -14.61
C GLY A 134 4.10 5.10 -15.15
N THR A 135 4.19 6.13 -14.30
CA THR A 135 4.10 7.53 -14.74
C THR A 135 5.41 7.99 -15.38
N TRP A 136 5.30 8.99 -16.26
CA TRP A 136 6.47 9.62 -16.89
C TRP A 136 7.46 10.23 -15.89
N ILE A 137 6.98 10.66 -14.73
CA ILE A 137 7.82 11.22 -13.66
C ILE A 137 8.65 10.10 -13.04
N GLY A 138 8.03 8.98 -12.70
CA GLY A 138 8.72 7.82 -12.15
C GLY A 138 9.85 7.30 -13.05
N TRP A 139 9.58 7.08 -14.34
CA TRP A 139 10.63 6.65 -15.28
C TRP A 139 11.80 7.65 -15.37
N LYS A 140 11.51 8.96 -15.25
CA LYS A 140 12.54 9.99 -15.28
C LYS A 140 13.42 9.96 -14.03
N GLU A 141 12.85 9.67 -12.86
CA GLU A 141 13.57 9.44 -11.61
C GLU A 141 14.53 8.24 -11.74
N ASP A 142 14.05 7.10 -12.25
CA ASP A 142 14.86 5.90 -12.47
C ASP A 142 16.08 6.17 -13.37
N PHE A 143 15.88 6.91 -14.48
CA PHE A 143 17.00 7.30 -15.33
C PHE A 143 17.95 8.26 -14.63
N GLN A 144 17.45 9.20 -13.80
CA GLN A 144 18.30 10.11 -13.04
C GLN A 144 19.22 9.41 -12.06
N LEU A 145 18.73 8.37 -11.37
CA LEU A 145 19.56 7.58 -10.46
C LEU A 145 20.75 6.94 -11.19
N SER A 146 20.59 6.56 -12.46
CA SER A 146 21.67 5.97 -13.26
C SER A 146 22.84 6.91 -13.58
N TYR A 147 22.64 8.25 -13.60
CA TYR A 147 23.69 9.20 -14.01
C TYR A 147 23.99 10.31 -13.01
N ARG A 148 23.09 10.62 -12.07
CA ARG A 148 23.23 11.74 -11.13
C ARG A 148 23.58 11.31 -9.71
N TYR A 149 23.14 10.12 -9.32
CA TYR A 149 23.41 9.51 -8.01
C TYR A 149 23.78 8.04 -8.19
N PRO A 150 24.93 7.75 -8.85
CA PRO A 150 25.30 6.38 -9.18
C PRO A 150 25.44 5.54 -7.91
N VAL A 151 24.77 4.38 -7.92
CA VAL A 151 24.83 3.34 -6.89
C VAL A 151 25.97 2.38 -7.17
#